data_AF-A0A077ZBL5-F1
#
_entry.id   AF-A0A077ZBL5-F1
#
_cell.length_a   1.000
_cell.length_b   1.000
_cell.length_c   1.000
_cell.angle_alpha   90.00
_cell.angle_beta   90.00
_cell.angle_gamma   90.00
#
_symmetry.space_group_name_H-M   'P 1'
#
loop_
_entity.id
_entity.type
_entity.pdbx_description
1 polymer ?
#
loop_
_entity_poly.entity_id
_entity_poly.type
_entity_poly.pdbx_seq_one_letter_code
_entity_poly.pdbx_strand_id
1 'polypeptide(L)'
;MSSENALIPLSPKKSQNSLLWLSLACEKKKASTLNLVEAPLSASITVHKEAPSFSRGVKKRRSRRKRKEPVNCSNVDLLEKTALQVRQFAITSMKGEEKETHKSKLAILFGAKPAKRPYVNYKELKVQRQLQKAKRLEALKQMVNIKIKRSKHRKGKKKRKKVKRH
;
A
#
# COMPACT_ATOMS: atom_id res chain seq x y z
N MET A 1 -34.34 -34.07 51.27
CA MET A 1 -33.01 -33.53 50.93
C MET A 1 -32.80 -33.73 49.45
N SER A 2 -32.96 -32.66 48.68
CA SER A 2 -32.95 -32.66 47.23
C SER A 2 -31.57 -33.03 46.72
N SER A 3 -31.43 -34.24 46.19
CA SER A 3 -30.21 -34.69 45.53
C SER A 3 -30.07 -33.92 44.22
N GLU A 4 -29.20 -32.92 44.24
CA GLU A 4 -28.78 -32.17 43.06
C GLU A 4 -28.33 -33.14 41.97
N ASN A 5 -28.98 -33.02 40.81
CA ASN A 5 -28.65 -33.78 39.63
C ASN A 5 -27.19 -33.49 39.24
N ALA A 6 -26.31 -34.44 39.56
CA ALA A 6 -24.95 -34.49 39.08
C ALA A 6 -24.97 -34.61 37.55
N LEU A 7 -24.86 -33.48 36.85
CA LEU A 7 -24.59 -33.46 35.42
C LEU A 7 -23.16 -33.98 35.23
N ILE A 8 -23.04 -35.29 35.00
CA ILE A 8 -21.78 -35.95 34.62
C ILE A 8 -21.28 -35.27 33.35
N PRO A 9 -20.11 -34.59 33.37
CA PRO A 9 -19.48 -34.18 32.13
C PRO A 9 -18.92 -35.46 31.48
N LEU A 10 -19.64 -35.94 30.47
CA LEU A 10 -19.19 -37.00 29.58
C LEU A 10 -17.77 -36.66 29.12
N SER A 11 -16.80 -37.50 29.51
CA SER A 11 -15.42 -37.37 29.10
C SER A 11 -15.34 -37.40 27.56
N PRO A 12 -14.91 -36.32 26.89
CA PRO A 12 -14.93 -36.30 25.44
C PRO A 12 -13.85 -37.24 24.91
N LYS A 13 -14.31 -38.36 24.35
CA LYS A 13 -13.51 -39.27 23.51
C LYS A 13 -12.71 -38.42 22.53
N LYS A 14 -11.38 -38.56 22.57
CA LYS A 14 -10.36 -37.90 21.75
C LYS A 14 -10.89 -37.51 20.35
N SER A 15 -11.52 -36.34 20.23
CA SER A 15 -12.05 -35.89 18.94
C SER A 15 -10.86 -35.44 18.09
N GLN A 16 -10.80 -35.89 16.84
CA GLN A 16 -9.69 -35.65 15.91
C GLN A 16 -9.40 -34.16 15.63
N ASN A 17 -10.29 -33.24 16.01
CA ASN A 17 -10.14 -31.80 15.78
C ASN A 17 -9.59 -31.06 17.01
N SER A 18 -8.26 -31.07 17.18
CA SER A 18 -7.55 -30.30 18.21
C SER A 18 -7.83 -28.78 18.13
N LEU A 19 -8.10 -28.26 16.94
CA LEU A 19 -8.45 -26.86 16.67
C LEU A 19 -9.76 -26.42 17.37
N LEU A 20 -10.75 -27.31 17.46
CA LEU A 20 -12.03 -26.98 18.10
C LEU A 20 -11.84 -26.85 19.62
N TRP A 21 -10.99 -27.69 20.21
CA TRP A 21 -10.59 -27.58 21.62
C TRP A 21 -9.86 -26.26 21.94
N LEU A 22 -8.93 -25.87 21.06
CA LEU A 22 -8.17 -24.62 21.19
C LEU A 22 -9.08 -23.39 21.11
N SER A 23 -10.01 -23.35 20.15
CA SER A 23 -10.95 -22.24 20.02
C SER A 23 -11.87 -22.09 21.25
N LEU A 24 -12.37 -23.19 21.79
CA LEU A 24 -13.20 -23.20 23.00
C LEU A 24 -12.41 -22.78 24.25
N ALA A 25 -11.14 -23.19 24.36
CA ALA A 25 -10.24 -22.76 25.44
C ALA A 25 -9.93 -21.26 25.39
N CYS A 26 -9.87 -20.68 24.19
CA CYS A 26 -9.59 -19.26 23.99
C CYS A 26 -10.78 -18.34 24.34
N GLU A 27 -12.02 -18.85 24.33
CA GLU A 27 -13.21 -18.00 24.49
C GLU A 27 -13.33 -17.36 25.89
N LYS A 28 -12.68 -17.94 26.92
CA LYS A 28 -12.69 -17.39 28.30
C LYS A 28 -11.67 -16.29 28.56
N LYS A 29 -10.90 -15.82 27.56
CA LYS A 29 -10.01 -14.66 27.72
C LYS A 29 -10.39 -13.52 26.77
N LYS A 30 -11.62 -13.04 26.90
CA LYS A 30 -11.97 -11.67 26.52
C LYS A 30 -11.43 -10.71 27.59
N ALA A 31 -10.16 -10.31 27.48
CA ALA A 31 -9.66 -9.17 28.25
C ALA A 31 -8.50 -8.49 27.52
N SER A 32 -8.78 -7.24 27.14
CA SER A 32 -7.90 -6.09 26.90
C SER A 32 -6.68 -6.26 25.99
N THR A 33 -6.75 -5.49 24.90
CA THR A 33 -5.69 -5.03 24.02
C THR A 33 -4.45 -4.59 24.80
N LEU A 34 -3.52 -5.51 25.06
CA LEU A 34 -2.16 -5.17 25.44
C LEU A 34 -1.25 -5.53 24.27
N ASN A 35 -0.56 -4.49 23.82
CA ASN A 35 0.56 -4.43 22.89
C ASN A 35 1.25 -5.78 22.69
N LEU A 36 1.07 -6.34 21.50
CA LEU A 36 1.64 -7.61 21.07
C LEU A 36 3.11 -7.39 20.68
N VAL A 37 3.93 -7.12 21.67
CA VAL A 37 5.39 -7.10 21.58
C VAL A 37 5.85 -8.17 22.57
N GLU A 38 6.52 -9.20 22.05
CA GLU A 38 7.12 -10.32 22.81
C GLU A 38 6.18 -11.48 23.19
N ALA A 39 5.65 -12.18 22.18
CA ALA A 39 5.32 -13.60 22.35
C ALA A 39 6.53 -14.45 21.92
N PRO A 40 7.06 -15.36 22.77
CA PRO A 40 8.21 -16.20 22.45
C PRO A 40 7.80 -17.28 21.42
N LEU A 41 8.31 -17.13 20.20
CA LEU A 41 8.14 -18.08 19.09
C LEU A 41 9.08 -19.28 19.27
N SER A 42 8.81 -20.13 20.25
CA SER A 42 9.39 -21.49 20.33
C SER A 42 8.35 -22.51 19.89
N ALA A 43 7.89 -22.44 18.64
CA ALA A 43 7.06 -23.48 18.03
C ALA A 43 7.78 -23.99 16.78
N SER A 44 8.25 -25.23 16.90
CA SER A 44 8.98 -26.02 15.91
C SER A 44 8.27 -26.07 14.56
N ILE A 45 8.86 -25.47 13.54
CA ILE A 45 8.40 -25.58 12.15
C ILE A 45 9.03 -26.85 11.56
N THR A 46 8.23 -27.93 11.44
CA THR A 46 8.60 -29.11 10.67
C THR A 46 8.52 -28.79 9.18
N VAL A 47 9.68 -28.69 8.53
CA VAL A 47 9.81 -28.44 7.09
C VAL A 47 9.42 -29.71 6.33
N HIS A 48 8.20 -29.76 5.79
CA HIS A 48 7.83 -30.75 4.79
C HIS A 48 8.51 -30.39 3.45
N LYS A 49 9.45 -31.24 3.02
CA LYS A 49 10.03 -31.23 1.68
C LYS A 49 9.06 -31.93 0.73
N GLU A 50 8.22 -31.17 0.02
CA GLU A 50 7.55 -31.69 -1.17
C GLU A 50 8.42 -31.40 -2.41
N ALA A 51 8.81 -32.48 -3.08
CA ALA A 51 9.61 -32.45 -4.28
C ALA A 51 8.71 -32.19 -5.51
N PRO A 52 8.95 -31.13 -6.31
CA PRO A 52 8.25 -30.97 -7.57
C PRO A 52 8.85 -31.91 -8.64
N SER A 53 8.08 -32.94 -8.98
CA SER A 53 8.30 -33.85 -10.09
C SER A 53 8.10 -33.14 -11.44
N PHE A 54 9.18 -33.10 -12.21
CA PHE A 54 9.29 -33.08 -13.68
C PHE A 54 8.06 -32.77 -14.55
N SER A 55 8.17 -31.73 -15.38
CA SER A 55 7.71 -31.81 -16.78
C SER A 55 8.36 -30.77 -17.71
N ARG A 56 9.20 -31.31 -18.60
CA ARG A 56 9.58 -30.93 -19.97
C ARG A 56 9.37 -29.48 -20.47
N GLY A 57 10.51 -28.79 -20.59
CA GLY A 57 11.07 -28.44 -21.90
C GLY A 57 10.67 -27.11 -22.57
N VAL A 58 11.54 -26.10 -22.48
CA VAL A 58 12.09 -25.34 -23.63
C VAL A 58 13.51 -24.89 -23.27
N LYS A 59 14.52 -25.38 -24.00
CA LYS A 59 15.95 -25.12 -23.75
C LYS A 59 16.34 -23.68 -24.16
N LYS A 60 16.13 -22.68 -23.30
CA LYS A 60 16.95 -21.45 -23.36
C LYS A 60 18.27 -21.74 -22.63
N ARG A 61 19.40 -21.63 -23.34
CA ARG A 61 20.77 -21.72 -22.77
C ARG A 61 20.90 -20.66 -21.68
N ARG A 62 20.53 -21.01 -20.45
CA ARG A 62 20.88 -20.22 -19.27
C ARG A 62 22.38 -20.40 -19.11
N SER A 63 23.15 -19.32 -19.27
CA SER A 63 24.54 -19.35 -18.85
C SER A 63 24.56 -19.93 -17.43
N ARG A 64 25.37 -20.97 -17.22
CA ARG A 64 25.54 -21.59 -15.90
C ARG A 64 26.08 -20.49 -14.99
N ARG A 65 25.20 -19.81 -14.26
CA ARG A 65 25.60 -18.89 -13.21
C ARG A 65 26.42 -19.73 -12.24
N LYS A 66 27.72 -19.43 -12.09
CA LYS A 66 28.59 -20.07 -11.11
C LYS A 66 27.85 -20.04 -9.77
N ARG A 67 27.71 -21.19 -9.12
CA ARG A 67 27.13 -21.28 -7.78
C ARG A 67 27.90 -20.30 -6.91
N LYS A 68 27.20 -19.36 -6.27
CA LYS A 68 27.83 -18.50 -5.27
C LYS A 68 28.09 -19.37 -4.06
N GLU A 69 29.34 -19.43 -3.62
CA GLU A 69 29.75 -20.04 -2.36
C GLU A 69 28.88 -19.51 -1.21
N PRO A 70 28.59 -20.33 -0.18
CA PRO A 70 27.84 -19.87 0.98
C PRO A 70 28.59 -18.70 1.61
N VAL A 71 27.97 -17.52 1.59
CA VAL A 71 28.50 -16.36 2.30
C VAL A 71 28.45 -16.71 3.79
N ASN A 72 29.61 -16.83 4.43
CA ASN A 72 29.74 -16.90 5.89
C ASN A 72 29.09 -15.64 6.46
N CYS A 73 27.82 -15.72 6.81
CA CYS A 73 27.09 -14.61 7.41
C CYS A 73 27.45 -14.58 8.89
N SER A 74 27.78 -13.41 9.42
CA SER A 74 27.79 -13.24 10.87
C SER A 74 26.38 -13.47 11.43
N ASN A 75 26.26 -13.82 12.72
CA ASN A 75 24.96 -13.98 13.37
C ASN A 75 24.09 -12.71 13.27
N VAL A 76 24.73 -11.54 13.26
CA VAL A 76 24.08 -10.23 13.10
C VAL A 76 23.51 -10.07 11.70
N ASP A 77 24.31 -10.36 10.65
CA ASP A 77 23.84 -10.30 9.26
C ASP A 77 22.66 -11.24 9.01
N LEU A 78 22.67 -12.41 9.66
CA LEU A 78 21.58 -13.37 9.55
C LEU A 78 20.28 -12.81 10.18
N LEU A 79 20.37 -12.17 11.34
CA LEU A 79 19.23 -11.55 12.00
C LEU A 79 18.62 -10.40 11.16
N GLU A 80 19.46 -9.55 10.59
CA GLU A 80 18.98 -8.46 9.73
C GLU A 80 18.32 -8.99 8.45
N LYS A 81 18.90 -10.02 7.82
CA LYS A 81 18.34 -10.67 6.63
C LYS A 81 17.00 -11.33 6.93
N THR A 82 16.88 -12.03 8.05
CA THR A 82 15.63 -12.68 8.45
C THR A 82 14.55 -11.64 8.77
N ALA A 83 14.88 -10.56 9.49
CA ALA A 83 13.95 -9.45 9.73
C ALA A 83 13.45 -8.80 8.43
N LEU A 84 14.34 -8.60 7.46
CA LEU A 84 13.98 -8.10 6.13
C LEU A 84 13.06 -9.07 5.39
N GLN A 85 13.34 -10.37 5.41
CA GLN A 85 12.49 -11.39 4.77
C GLN A 85 11.09 -11.44 5.40
N VAL A 86 10.99 -11.40 6.73
CA VAL A 86 9.70 -11.36 7.45
C VAL A 86 8.89 -10.14 7.02
N ARG A 87 9.52 -8.97 6.96
CA ARG A 87 8.87 -7.72 6.51
C ARG A 87 8.43 -7.80 5.04
N GLN A 88 9.26 -8.35 4.16
CA GLN A 88 8.90 -8.56 2.75
C GLN A 88 7.72 -9.54 2.60
N PHE A 89 7.70 -10.59 3.40
CA PHE A 89 6.61 -11.56 3.43
C PHE A 89 5.30 -10.90 3.88
N ALA A 90 5.33 -10.09 4.93
CA ALA A 90 4.16 -9.33 5.39
C ALA A 90 3.59 -8.40 4.30
N ILE A 91 4.44 -7.81 3.46
CA ILE A 91 3.99 -6.97 2.32
C ILE A 91 3.40 -7.80 1.17
N THR A 92 3.80 -9.05 1.05
CA THR A 92 3.45 -9.87 -0.12
C THR A 92 1.95 -10.12 -0.22
N SER A 93 1.26 -10.25 0.93
CA SER A 93 -0.20 -10.41 1.03
C SER A 93 -0.99 -9.16 0.61
N MET A 94 -0.39 -7.97 0.73
CA MET A 94 -1.04 -6.69 0.40
C MET A 94 -1.21 -6.52 -1.12
N LYS A 95 -2.20 -5.73 -1.54
CA LYS A 95 -2.54 -5.45 -2.95
C LYS A 95 -2.55 -3.96 -3.26
N GLY A 96 -2.37 -3.61 -4.53
CA GLY A 96 -2.49 -2.23 -5.03
C GLY A 96 -1.55 -1.24 -4.36
N GLU A 97 -2.07 -0.04 -4.11
CA GLU A 97 -1.32 1.10 -3.55
C GLU A 97 -0.80 0.82 -2.14
N GLU A 98 -1.54 0.08 -1.31
CA GLU A 98 -1.10 -0.28 0.05
C GLU A 98 0.23 -1.02 0.01
N LYS A 99 0.37 -1.98 -0.90
CA LYS A 99 1.63 -2.71 -1.11
C LYS A 99 2.79 -1.78 -1.44
N GLU A 100 2.56 -0.80 -2.31
CA GLU A 100 3.58 0.17 -2.71
C GLU A 100 3.99 1.07 -1.54
N THR A 101 3.02 1.57 -0.77
CA THR A 101 3.31 2.39 0.42
C THR A 101 4.15 1.64 1.45
N HIS A 102 3.83 0.37 1.73
CA HIS A 102 4.61 -0.44 2.66
C HIS A 102 6.01 -0.75 2.13
N LYS A 103 6.17 -0.98 0.82
CA LYS A 103 7.50 -1.15 0.20
C LYS A 103 8.34 0.11 0.35
N SER A 104 7.75 1.28 0.10
CA SER A 104 8.42 2.57 0.30
C SER A 104 8.80 2.78 1.76
N LYS A 105 7.90 2.47 2.72
CA LYS A 105 8.19 2.53 4.16
C LYS A 105 9.37 1.61 4.53
N LEU A 106 9.42 0.39 4.02
CA LEU A 106 10.57 -0.50 4.24
C LEU A 106 11.86 0.05 3.65
N ALA A 107 11.82 0.56 2.41
CA ALA A 107 13.01 1.14 1.81
C ALA A 107 13.54 2.32 2.64
N ILE A 108 12.65 3.19 3.12
CA ILE A 108 13.00 4.32 3.99
C ILE A 108 13.61 3.85 5.31
N LEU A 109 13.02 2.81 5.92
CA LEU A 109 13.56 2.20 7.14
C LEU A 109 14.99 1.66 6.97
N PHE A 110 15.33 1.19 5.76
CA PHE A 110 16.70 0.76 5.39
C PHE A 110 17.56 1.90 4.80
N GLY A 111 17.18 3.16 5.02
CA GLY A 111 17.99 4.34 4.67
C GLY A 111 17.77 4.90 3.27
N ALA A 112 16.82 4.38 2.49
CA ALA A 112 16.45 5.01 1.23
C ALA A 112 15.80 6.37 1.48
N LYS A 113 16.12 7.36 0.64
CA LYS A 113 15.48 8.68 0.72
C LYS A 113 14.05 8.58 0.20
N PRO A 114 13.07 9.21 0.88
CA PRO A 114 11.69 9.26 0.38
C PRO A 114 11.63 10.00 -0.97
N ALA A 115 10.67 9.62 -1.80
CA ALA A 115 10.42 10.32 -3.06
C ALA A 115 9.99 11.78 -2.78
N LYS A 116 10.65 12.74 -3.44
CA LYS A 116 10.35 14.17 -3.24
C LYS A 116 9.02 14.61 -3.86
N ARG A 117 8.56 13.90 -4.89
CA ARG A 117 7.36 14.22 -5.66
C ARG A 117 6.57 12.95 -5.90
N PRO A 118 5.23 13.02 -5.88
CA PRO A 118 4.40 11.89 -6.27
C PRO A 118 4.63 11.56 -7.75
N TYR A 119 4.40 10.30 -8.11
CA TYR A 119 4.32 9.91 -9.52
C TYR A 119 3.21 10.70 -10.21
N VAL A 120 3.44 11.08 -11.47
CA VAL A 120 2.46 11.77 -12.30
C VAL A 120 2.48 11.19 -13.71
N ASN A 121 1.30 10.83 -14.21
CA ASN A 121 1.14 10.44 -15.61
C ASN A 121 1.27 11.67 -16.51
N TYR A 122 2.38 11.73 -17.27
CA TYR A 122 2.65 12.87 -18.14
C TYR A 122 1.66 13.02 -19.29
N LYS A 123 1.04 11.92 -19.76
CA LYS A 123 0.04 11.98 -20.84
C LYS A 123 -1.19 12.77 -20.39
N GLU A 124 -1.71 12.43 -19.21
CA GLU A 124 -2.84 13.13 -18.59
C GLU A 124 -2.50 14.58 -18.26
N LEU A 125 -1.34 14.80 -17.64
CA LEU A 125 -0.88 16.14 -17.27
C LEU A 125 -0.69 17.04 -18.50
N LYS A 126 -0.26 16.50 -19.65
CA LYS A 126 -0.17 17.27 -20.90
C LYS A 126 -1.55 17.73 -21.37
N VAL A 127 -2.54 16.84 -21.36
CA VAL A 127 -3.93 17.16 -21.73
C VAL A 127 -4.51 18.21 -20.78
N GLN A 128 -4.31 18.06 -19.47
CA GLN A 128 -4.74 19.05 -18.46
C GLN A 128 -4.11 20.43 -18.72
N ARG A 129 -2.81 20.48 -19.04
CA ARG A 129 -2.12 21.74 -19.38
C ARG A 129 -2.66 22.37 -20.65
N GLN A 130 -2.99 21.60 -21.68
CA GLN A 130 -3.58 22.12 -22.92
C GLN A 130 -4.97 22.71 -22.66
N LEU A 131 -5.81 22.00 -21.93
CA LEU A 131 -7.14 22.46 -21.53
C LEU A 131 -7.05 23.74 -20.69
N GLN A 132 -6.12 23.79 -19.73
CA GLN A 132 -5.88 24.98 -18.92
C GLN A 132 -5.38 26.17 -19.78
N LYS A 133 -4.50 25.93 -20.75
CA LYS A 133 -4.04 26.96 -21.70
C LYS A 133 -5.20 27.50 -22.54
N ALA A 134 -6.07 26.64 -23.06
CA ALA A 134 -7.25 27.04 -23.82
C ALA A 134 -8.20 27.91 -22.98
N LYS A 135 -8.51 27.48 -21.75
CA LYS A 135 -9.32 28.26 -20.79
C LYS A 135 -8.70 29.62 -20.47
N ARG A 136 -7.38 29.69 -20.24
CA ARG A 136 -6.68 30.95 -19.98
C ARG A 136 -6.76 31.89 -21.19
N LEU A 137 -6.59 31.36 -22.40
CA LEU A 137 -6.66 32.14 -23.63
C LEU A 137 -8.08 32.69 -23.87
N GLU A 138 -9.11 31.90 -23.60
CA GLU A 138 -10.50 32.36 -23.68
C GLU A 138 -10.80 33.45 -22.65
N ALA A 139 -10.37 33.28 -21.40
CA ALA A 139 -10.52 34.28 -20.35
C ALA A 139 -9.81 35.60 -20.71
N LEU A 140 -8.62 35.54 -21.31
CA LEU A 140 -7.91 36.71 -21.82
C LEU A 140 -8.69 37.41 -22.95
N LYS A 141 -9.23 36.65 -23.92
CA LYS A 141 -10.07 37.21 -24.99
C LYS A 141 -11.31 37.90 -24.43
N GLN A 142 -12.00 37.29 -23.47
CA GLN A 142 -13.15 37.89 -22.80
C GLN A 142 -12.77 39.18 -22.07
N MET A 143 -11.65 39.18 -21.33
CA MET A 143 -11.16 40.37 -20.63
C MET A 143 -10.80 41.51 -21.60
N VAL A 144 -10.16 41.21 -22.73
CA VAL A 144 -9.86 42.19 -23.79
C VAL A 144 -11.15 42.75 -24.39
N ASN A 145 -12.13 41.90 -24.69
CA ASN A 145 -13.43 42.31 -25.21
C ASN A 145 -14.17 43.25 -24.24
N ILE A 146 -14.15 42.96 -22.94
CA ILE A 146 -14.71 43.82 -21.90
C ILE A 146 -13.98 45.17 -21.87
N LYS A 147 -12.63 45.18 -21.93
CA LYS A 147 -11.84 46.42 -21.96
C LYS A 147 -12.16 47.28 -23.19
N ILE A 148 -12.28 46.68 -24.38
CA ILE A 148 -12.65 47.37 -25.63
C ILE A 148 -14.07 47.94 -25.55
N LYS A 149 -15.05 47.17 -25.05
CA LYS A 149 -16.43 47.66 -24.86
C LYS A 149 -16.49 48.83 -23.88
N ARG A 150 -15.76 48.76 -22.76
CA ARG A 150 -15.67 49.84 -21.76
C ARG A 150 -15.02 51.11 -22.33
N SER A 151 -13.95 50.98 -23.12
CA SER A 151 -13.28 52.14 -23.74
C SER A 151 -14.16 52.82 -24.80
N LYS A 152 -14.86 52.05 -25.64
CA LYS A 152 -15.86 52.56 -26.59
C LYS A 152 -17.00 53.29 -25.88
N HIS A 153 -17.54 52.71 -24.79
CA HIS A 153 -18.60 53.37 -24.00
C HIS A 153 -18.13 54.71 -23.39
N ARG A 154 -16.89 54.76 -22.86
CA ARG A 154 -16.30 56.01 -22.31
C ARG A 154 -16.14 57.08 -23.40
N LYS A 155 -15.64 56.72 -24.59
CA LYS A 155 -15.50 57.65 -25.73
C LYS A 155 -16.86 58.17 -26.21
N GLY A 156 -17.88 57.31 -26.32
CA GLY A 156 -19.25 57.72 -26.70
C GLY A 156 -19.88 58.69 -25.70
N LYS A 157 -19.72 58.47 -24.39
CA LYS A 157 -20.19 59.39 -23.33
C LYS A 157 -19.50 60.76 -23.40
N LYS A 158 -18.19 60.81 -23.66
CA LYS A 158 -17.45 62.08 -23.81
C LYS A 158 -17.92 62.89 -25.03
N LYS A 159 -18.15 62.24 -26.19
CA LYS A 159 -18.66 62.92 -27.39
C LYS A 159 -20.06 63.51 -27.17
N ARG A 160 -20.99 62.76 -26.59
CA ARG A 160 -22.36 63.26 -26.27
C ARG A 160 -22.35 64.46 -25.32
N LYS A 161 -21.44 64.49 -24.33
CA LYS A 161 -21.29 65.64 -23.42
C LYS A 161 -20.73 66.89 -24.11
N LYS A 162 -19.88 66.74 -25.13
CA LYS A 162 -19.35 67.88 -25.90
C LYS A 162 -20.41 68.50 -26.81
N VAL A 163 -21.24 67.66 -27.46
CA VAL A 163 -22.34 68.13 -28.32
C VAL A 163 -23.42 68.87 -27.53
N LYS A 164 -23.76 68.43 -26.30
CA LYS A 164 -24.75 69.13 -25.46
C LYS A 164 -24.28 70.48 -24.88
N ARG A 165 -23.01 70.86 -25.03
CA ARG A 165 -22.45 72.11 -24.49
C ARG A 165 -22.35 73.23 -25.55
N HIS A 166 -22.62 72.90 -26.82
CA HIS A 166 -22.80 73.87 -27.91
C HIS A 166 -24.27 73.87 -28.30
#